data_AF-A0A6J7U0U5-F1
#
_entry.id   AF-A0A6J7U0U5-F1
#
_cell.length_a   1.000
_cell.length_b   1.000
_cell.length_c   1.000
_cell.angle_alpha   90.00
_cell.angle_beta   90.00
_cell.angle_gamma   90.00
#
_symmetry.space_group_name_H-M   'P 1'
#
loop_
_entity.id
_entity.type
_entity.pdbx_description
1 polymer ?
#
loop_
_entity_poly.entity_id
_entity_poly.type
_entity_poly.pdbx_seq_one_letter_code
_entity_poly.pdbx_strand_id
1 'polypeptide(L)'
;MSFNESNLIPCEQVLPNIVLYIDHEILDNQQLSEVEIHFGQCSPCRTQMEQENTALVLIRNLLCNALNESAPEELNDRINQQTQELYNQMMQQDQNQGITEITYTQTTYTEITTEGATQIEITSEIRRQFPQE
;
A
#
# COMPACT_ATOMS: atom_id res chain seq x y z
N MET A 1 -34.98 12.55 -12.34
CA MET A 1 -34.30 12.73 -11.04
C MET A 1 -33.10 13.62 -11.29
N SER A 2 -33.08 14.83 -10.71
CA SER A 2 -31.99 15.80 -10.88
C SER A 2 -30.78 15.39 -10.05
N PHE A 3 -29.67 15.08 -10.72
CA PHE A 3 -28.37 15.00 -10.09
C PHE A 3 -27.75 16.40 -10.07
N ASN A 4 -27.13 16.74 -8.94
CA ASN A 4 -26.64 18.07 -8.59
C ASN A 4 -25.44 18.46 -9.49
N GLU A 5 -25.67 19.35 -10.46
CA GLU A 5 -24.76 19.72 -11.56
C GLU A 5 -23.65 20.74 -11.20
N SER A 6 -23.43 21.05 -9.93
CA SER A 6 -22.72 22.30 -9.62
C SER A 6 -21.18 22.23 -9.60
N ASN A 7 -20.53 21.08 -9.80
CA ASN A 7 -19.05 20.98 -9.88
C ASN A 7 -18.50 19.66 -10.46
N LEU A 8 -19.33 18.83 -11.11
CA LEU A 8 -18.88 17.55 -11.66
C LEU A 8 -18.95 17.57 -13.18
N ILE A 9 -17.93 16.98 -13.81
CA ILE A 9 -17.92 16.68 -15.24
C ILE A 9 -19.23 15.98 -15.61
N PRO A 10 -19.93 16.40 -16.67
CA PRO A 10 -21.17 15.75 -17.09
C PRO A 10 -20.93 14.29 -17.45
N CYS A 11 -21.87 13.42 -17.11
CA CYS A 11 -21.76 11.97 -17.35
C CYS A 11 -21.43 11.64 -18.82
N GLU A 12 -21.96 12.42 -19.77
CA GLU A 12 -21.69 12.32 -21.21
C GLU A 12 -20.20 12.43 -21.57
N GLN A 13 -19.41 13.21 -20.81
CA GLN A 13 -17.97 13.34 -20.99
C GLN A 13 -17.19 12.27 -20.22
N VAL A 14 -17.77 11.69 -19.17
CA VAL A 14 -17.13 10.63 -18.38
C VAL A 14 -17.25 9.26 -19.05
N LEU A 15 -18.34 8.99 -19.76
CA LEU A 15 -18.55 7.74 -20.51
C LEU A 15 -17.37 7.34 -21.42
N PRO A 16 -16.87 8.21 -22.33
CA PRO A 16 -15.69 7.88 -23.14
C PRO A 16 -14.41 7.79 -22.30
N ASN A 17 -14.33 8.53 -21.19
CA ASN A 17 -13.19 8.47 -20.28
C ASN A 17 -13.16 7.18 -19.44
N ILE A 18 -14.27 6.43 -19.33
CA ILE A 18 -14.28 5.12 -18.63
C ILE A 18 -13.28 4.16 -19.29
N VAL A 19 -13.29 4.07 -20.61
CA VAL A 19 -12.38 3.17 -21.35
C VAL A 19 -10.93 3.63 -21.18
N LEU A 20 -10.67 4.93 -21.35
CA LEU A 20 -9.32 5.50 -21.16
C LEU A 20 -8.82 5.32 -19.72
N TYR A 21 -9.69 5.41 -18.73
CA TYR A 21 -9.37 5.18 -17.33
C TYR A 21 -9.00 3.71 -17.09
N ILE A 22 -9.76 2.76 -17.65
CA ILE A 22 -9.46 1.32 -17.52
C ILE A 22 -8.13 0.97 -18.21
N ASP A 23 -7.87 1.55 -19.39
CA ASP A 23 -6.64 1.32 -20.14
C ASP A 23 -5.43 2.14 -19.62
N HIS A 24 -5.64 2.95 -18.57
CA HIS A 24 -4.63 3.85 -17.99
C HIS A 24 -4.04 4.84 -19.00
N GLU A 25 -4.85 5.27 -19.97
CA GLU A 25 -4.46 6.21 -21.04
C GLU A 25 -4.72 7.68 -20.69
N ILE A 26 -5.23 7.96 -19.49
CA ILE A 26 -5.40 9.33 -18.99
C ILE A 26 -4.03 9.86 -18.53
N LEU A 27 -3.37 10.62 -19.41
CA LEU A 27 -2.04 11.18 -19.16
C LEU A 27 -2.05 12.40 -18.21
N ASP A 28 -3.19 13.06 -18.10
CA ASP A 28 -3.35 14.25 -17.25
C ASP A 28 -3.85 13.85 -15.85
N ASN A 29 -3.00 14.07 -14.84
CA ASN A 29 -3.30 13.76 -13.44
C ASN A 29 -4.49 14.54 -12.88
N GLN A 30 -4.73 15.76 -13.38
CA GLN A 30 -5.88 16.56 -12.96
C GLN A 30 -7.18 15.93 -13.49
N GLN A 31 -7.18 15.54 -14.77
CA GLN A 31 -8.33 14.86 -15.37
C GLN A 31 -8.60 13.50 -14.72
N LEU A 32 -7.53 12.75 -14.39
CA LEU A 32 -7.64 11.49 -13.66
C LEU A 32 -8.38 11.68 -12.33
N SER A 33 -7.95 12.65 -11.52
CA SER A 33 -8.54 12.95 -10.22
C SER A 33 -10.02 13.38 -10.34
N GLU A 34 -10.35 14.22 -11.33
CA GLU A 34 -11.73 14.66 -11.56
C GLU A 34 -12.66 13.48 -11.94
N VAL A 35 -12.16 12.53 -12.75
CA VAL A 35 -12.87 11.31 -13.13
C VAL A 35 -13.04 10.36 -11.94
N GLU A 36 -12.01 10.17 -11.10
CA GLU A 36 -12.09 9.37 -9.88
C GLU A 36 -13.13 9.92 -8.88
N ILE A 37 -13.15 11.24 -8.70
CA ILE A 37 -14.16 11.91 -7.87
C ILE A 37 -15.56 11.68 -8.43
N HIS A 38 -15.72 11.74 -9.76
CA HIS A 38 -17.01 11.45 -10.39
C HIS A 38 -17.47 10.01 -10.17
N PHE A 39 -16.59 9.01 -10.30
CA PHE A 39 -16.95 7.61 -10.00
C PHE A 39 -17.33 7.38 -8.53
N GLY A 40 -16.74 8.14 -7.61
CA GLY A 40 -17.11 8.11 -6.19
C GLY A 40 -18.52 8.67 -5.90
N GLN A 41 -18.97 9.64 -6.70
CA GLN A 41 -20.24 10.35 -6.49
C GLN A 41 -21.38 9.86 -7.39
N CYS A 42 -21.07 9.27 -8.54
CA CYS A 42 -22.03 8.84 -9.56
C CYS A 42 -22.13 7.31 -9.65
N SER A 43 -23.17 6.75 -9.01
CA SER A 43 -23.47 5.31 -9.06
C SER A 43 -23.68 4.73 -10.48
N PRO A 44 -24.37 5.39 -11.44
CA PRO A 44 -24.56 4.80 -12.77
C PRO A 44 -23.25 4.70 -13.56
N CYS A 45 -22.39 5.73 -13.54
CA CYS A 45 -21.09 5.69 -14.21
C CYS A 45 -20.17 4.62 -13.61
N ARG A 46 -20.20 4.46 -12.27
CA ARG A 46 -19.46 3.38 -11.60
C ARG A 46 -19.92 1.99 -12.02
N THR A 47 -21.23 1.77 -12.15
CA THR A 47 -21.78 0.48 -12.57
C THR A 47 -21.35 0.12 -13.99
N GLN A 48 -21.33 1.10 -14.89
CA GLN A 48 -20.85 0.89 -16.26
C GLN A 48 -19.35 0.60 -16.31
N MET A 49 -18.53 1.33 -15.53
CA MET A 49 -17.10 1.05 -15.41
C MET A 49 -16.84 -0.39 -14.92
N GLU A 50 -17.58 -0.86 -13.92
CA GLU A 50 -17.47 -2.22 -13.42
C GLU A 50 -17.87 -3.25 -14.48
N GLN A 51 -18.95 -2.99 -15.23
CA GLN A 51 -19.38 -3.83 -16.34
C GLN A 51 -18.30 -3.94 -17.43
N GLU A 52 -17.72 -2.82 -17.87
CA GLU A 52 -16.64 -2.81 -18.87
C GLU A 52 -15.39 -3.54 -18.36
N ASN A 53 -15.01 -3.32 -17.11
CA ASN A 53 -13.87 -4.02 -16.49
C ASN A 53 -14.10 -5.54 -16.44
N THR A 54 -15.29 -5.99 -16.03
CA THR A 54 -15.62 -7.43 -16.03
C THR A 54 -15.60 -8.03 -17.44
N ALA A 55 -16.08 -7.30 -18.45
CA ALA A 55 -16.01 -7.74 -19.85
C ALA A 55 -14.56 -7.86 -20.33
N LEU A 56 -13.70 -6.88 -20.02
CA LEU A 56 -12.28 -6.91 -20.36
C LEU A 56 -11.54 -8.06 -19.66
N VAL A 57 -11.80 -8.28 -18.38
CA VAL A 57 -11.23 -9.41 -17.62
C VAL A 57 -11.67 -10.74 -18.23
N LEU A 58 -12.93 -10.87 -18.65
CA LEU A 58 -13.42 -12.07 -19.34
C LEU A 58 -12.65 -12.30 -20.65
N ILE A 59 -12.53 -11.29 -21.50
CA ILE A 59 -11.81 -11.37 -22.77
C ILE A 59 -10.34 -11.73 -22.52
N ARG A 60 -9.69 -11.07 -21.57
CA ARG A 60 -8.30 -11.36 -21.20
C ARG A 60 -8.13 -12.80 -20.74
N ASN A 61 -9.02 -13.30 -19.89
CA ASN A 61 -8.98 -14.69 -19.43
C ASN A 61 -9.16 -15.67 -20.59
N LEU A 62 -10.07 -15.41 -21.52
CA LEU A 62 -10.25 -16.23 -22.71
C LEU A 62 -8.97 -16.24 -23.58
N LEU A 63 -8.34 -15.09 -23.76
CA LEU A 63 -7.08 -14.96 -24.51
C LEU A 63 -5.93 -15.67 -23.81
N CYS A 64 -5.74 -15.48 -22.50
CA CYS A 64 -4.69 -16.15 -21.74
C CYS A 64 -4.88 -17.68 -21.71
N ASN A 65 -6.12 -18.16 -21.62
CA ASN A 65 -6.42 -19.59 -21.67
C ASN A 65 -6.18 -20.17 -23.07
N ALA A 66 -6.45 -19.41 -24.14
CA ALA A 66 -6.22 -19.83 -25.51
C ALA A 66 -4.74 -19.78 -25.91
N LEU A 67 -3.99 -18.80 -25.39
CA LEU A 67 -2.57 -18.55 -25.65
C LEU A 67 -1.73 -18.94 -24.43
N ASN A 68 -1.92 -20.17 -23.94
CA ASN A 68 -1.18 -20.70 -22.81
C ASN A 68 0.25 -21.09 -23.24
N GLU A 69 1.01 -20.11 -23.71
CA GLU A 69 2.43 -20.25 -24.00
C GLU A 69 3.18 -20.28 -22.67
N SER A 70 3.92 -21.36 -22.43
CA SER A 70 4.73 -21.47 -21.23
C SER A 70 5.82 -20.40 -21.26
N ALA A 71 5.92 -19.61 -20.18
CA ALA A 71 6.97 -18.63 -20.04
C ALA A 71 8.34 -19.30 -20.25
N PRO A 72 9.24 -18.73 -21.06
CA PRO A 72 10.53 -19.35 -21.36
C PRO A 72 11.34 -19.54 -20.07
N GLU A 73 11.93 -20.73 -19.91
CA GLU A 73 12.66 -21.13 -18.69
C GLU A 73 13.77 -20.14 -18.32
N GLU A 74 14.41 -19.52 -19.32
CA GLU A 74 15.45 -18.50 -19.13
C GLU A 74 14.96 -17.27 -18.33
N LEU A 75 13.71 -16.85 -18.51
CA LEU A 75 13.14 -15.73 -17.72
C LEU A 75 12.88 -16.16 -16.28
N ASN A 76 12.39 -17.38 -16.06
CA ASN A 76 12.18 -17.91 -14.71
C ASN A 76 13.51 -18.01 -13.96
N ASP A 77 14.57 -18.50 -14.63
CA ASP A 77 15.90 -18.58 -14.05
C ASP A 77 16.47 -17.19 -13.70
N ARG A 78 16.29 -16.20 -14.57
CA ARG A 78 16.70 -14.81 -14.28
C ARG A 78 15.94 -14.20 -13.12
N ILE A 79 14.62 -14.38 -13.05
CA ILE A 79 13.79 -13.87 -11.94
C ILE A 79 14.22 -14.52 -10.62
N ASN A 80 14.47 -15.83 -10.63
CA ASN A 80 14.95 -16.55 -9.46
C ASN A 80 16.32 -16.04 -9.00
N GLN A 81 17.25 -15.82 -9.92
CA GLN A 81 18.56 -15.23 -9.60
C GLN A 81 18.43 -13.83 -9.03
N GLN A 82 17.67 -12.93 -9.66
CA GLN A 82 17.46 -11.57 -9.17
C GLN A 82 16.80 -11.54 -7.79
N THR A 83 15.83 -12.42 -7.54
CA THR A 83 15.17 -12.54 -6.23
C THR A 83 16.16 -13.01 -5.17
N GLN A 84 17.03 -13.96 -5.51
CA GLN A 84 18.07 -14.46 -4.61
C GLN A 84 19.13 -13.38 -4.31
N GLU A 85 19.53 -12.61 -5.33
CA GLU A 85 20.44 -11.48 -5.16
C GLU A 85 19.86 -10.40 -4.24
N LEU A 86 18.59 -10.02 -4.44
CA LEU A 86 17.90 -9.07 -3.57
C LEU A 86 17.81 -9.57 -2.12
N TYR A 87 17.49 -10.85 -1.93
CA TYR A 87 17.48 -11.46 -0.60
C TYR A 87 18.86 -11.38 0.07
N ASN A 88 19.92 -11.70 -0.67
CA ASN A 88 21.29 -11.62 -0.17
C ASN A 88 21.71 -10.17 0.15
N GLN A 89 21.29 -9.19 -0.67
CA GLN A 89 21.54 -7.77 -0.40
C GLN A 89 20.84 -7.31 0.87
N MET A 90 19.57 -7.69 1.08
CA MET A 90 18.84 -7.36 2.31
C MET A 90 19.50 -7.96 3.55
N MET A 91 19.96 -9.21 3.48
CA MET A 91 20.68 -9.86 4.59
C MET A 91 22.04 -9.22 4.90
N GLN A 92 22.78 -8.78 3.89
CA GLN A 92 24.03 -8.05 4.10
C GLN A 92 23.79 -6.64 4.66
N GLN A 93 22.70 -5.99 4.27
CA GLN A 93 22.32 -4.68 4.78
C GLN A 93 21.87 -4.75 6.25
N ASP A 94 21.21 -5.83 6.67
CA ASP A 94 20.82 -6.09 8.05
C ASP A 94 22.05 -6.29 8.97
N GLN A 95 23.12 -6.91 8.48
CA GLN A 95 24.37 -7.06 9.23
C GLN A 95 25.16 -5.74 9.41
N ASN A 96 24.96 -4.75 8.54
CA ASN A 96 25.68 -3.48 8.61
C ASN A 96 24.93 -2.39 9.41
N GLN A 97 23.68 -2.66 9.81
CA GLN A 97 22.99 -1.88 10.84
C GLN A 97 23.41 -2.46 12.19
N GLY A 98 24.49 -1.92 12.75
CA GLY A 98 24.99 -2.35 14.05
C GLY A 98 23.84 -2.48 15.06
N ILE A 99 23.76 -3.65 15.68
CA ILE A 99 22.72 -4.01 16.64
C ILE A 99 22.60 -2.89 17.67
N THR A 100 21.54 -2.08 17.61
CA THR A 100 21.26 -1.11 18.66
C THR A 100 20.73 -1.88 19.86
N GLU A 101 21.59 -2.11 20.85
CA GLU A 101 21.17 -2.69 22.12
C GLU A 101 20.36 -1.65 22.89
N ILE A 102 19.06 -1.93 23.10
CA ILE A 102 18.15 -1.10 23.89
C ILE A 102 18.06 -1.71 25.28
N THR A 103 18.66 -1.05 26.28
CA THR A 103 18.56 -1.46 27.68
C THR A 103 17.44 -0.66 28.37
N TYR A 104 16.45 -1.35 28.93
CA TYR A 104 15.38 -0.76 29.74
C TYR A 104 15.60 -1.10 31.22
N THR A 105 15.69 -0.08 32.08
CA THR A 105 15.79 -0.25 33.53
C THR A 105 14.66 0.51 34.22
N GLN A 106 13.89 -0.18 35.06
CA GLN A 106 12.82 0.39 35.86
C GLN A 106 13.10 0.15 37.34
N THR A 107 13.08 1.21 38.14
CA THR A 107 13.25 1.17 39.59
C THR A 107 11.98 1.69 40.24
N THR A 108 11.40 0.89 41.14
CA THR A 108 10.20 1.25 41.91
C THR A 108 10.57 1.40 43.37
N TYR A 109 10.35 2.58 43.93
CA TYR A 109 10.47 2.87 45.36
C TYR A 109 9.07 2.89 45.98
N THR A 110 8.90 2.21 47.11
CA THR A 110 7.65 2.22 47.87
C THR A 110 7.95 2.58 49.30
N GLU A 111 7.49 3.76 49.71
CA GLU A 111 7.57 4.23 51.08
C GLU A 111 6.24 3.95 51.79
N ILE A 112 6.29 3.21 52.89
CA ILE A 112 5.14 2.92 53.73
C ILE A 112 5.34 3.69 55.03
N THR A 113 4.54 4.73 55.22
CA THR A 113 4.56 5.50 56.47
C THR A 113 3.73 4.81 57.55
N THR A 114 4.07 5.01 58.82
CA THR A 114 3.39 4.38 59.97
C THR A 114 1.92 4.78 60.12
N GLU A 115 1.47 5.81 59.41
CA GLU A 115 0.07 6.27 59.35
C GLU A 115 -0.72 5.63 58.20
N GLY A 116 -0.15 4.66 57.48
CA GLY A 116 -0.83 3.90 56.44
C GLY A 116 -0.84 4.56 55.05
N ALA A 117 -0.23 5.74 54.90
CA ALA A 117 -0.02 6.34 53.58
C ALA A 117 1.13 5.63 52.88
N THR A 118 0.83 5.05 51.70
CA THR A 118 1.81 4.40 50.83
C THR A 118 2.10 5.31 49.66
N GLN A 119 3.36 5.73 49.51
CA GLN A 119 3.83 6.47 48.34
C GLN A 119 4.62 5.54 47.45
N ILE A 120 4.27 5.51 46.16
CA ILE A 120 4.97 4.71 45.15
C ILE A 120 5.58 5.66 44.12
N GLU A 121 6.89 5.61 43.98
CA GLU A 121 7.64 6.32 42.95
C GLU A 121 8.22 5.31 41.97
N ILE A 122 7.96 5.51 40.68
CA ILE A 122 8.45 4.65 39.61
C ILE A 122 9.31 5.50 38.68
N THR A 123 10.58 5.13 38.57
CA THR A 123 11.54 5.78 37.68
C THR A 123 11.99 4.78 36.62
N SER A 124 11.80 5.12 35.35
CA SER A 124 12.21 4.31 34.20
C SER A 124 13.27 5.02 33.37
N GLU A 125 14.31 4.30 32.97
CA GLU A 125 15.39 4.79 32.11
C GLU A 125 15.55 3.87 30.89
N ILE A 126 15.68 4.46 29.70
CA ILE A 126 15.98 3.76 28.45
C ILE A 126 17.35 4.23 27.96
N ARG A 127 18.30 3.30 27.83
CA ARG A 127 19.62 3.57 27.24
C ARG A 127 19.71 2.94 25.86
N ARG A 128 20.17 3.72 24.88
CA ARG A 128 20.48 3.26 23.52
C ARG A 128 21.98 3.33 23.33
N GLN A 129 22.64 2.19 23.18
CA GLN A 129 24.05 2.15 22.83
C GLN A 129 24.16 2.05 21.31
N PHE A 130 24.76 3.05 20.71
CA PHE A 130 25.16 3.00 19.30
C PHE A 130 26.55 2.36 19.24
N PRO A 131 26.79 1.41 18.31
CA PRO A 131 28.13 0.89 18.11
C PRO A 131 29.08 2.05 17.78
N GLN A 132 30.21 2.10 18.47
CA GLN A 132 31.29 3.05 18.15
C GLN A 132 31.96 2.59 16.85
N GLU A 133 32.17 3.53 15.91
CA GLU A 133 32.85 3.30 14.63
C GLU A 133 34.23 2.64 14.78
#